data_AF-A0ABC9U016-F1
#
_entry.id   AF-A0ABC9U016-F1
#
_cell.length_a   1.000
_cell.length_b   1.000
_cell.length_c   1.000
_cell.angle_alpha   90.00
_cell.angle_beta   90.00
_cell.angle_gamma   90.00
#
_symmetry.space_group_name_H-M   'P 1'
#
loop_
_entity.id
_entity.type
_entity.pdbx_description
1 polymer ?
#
loop_
_entity_poly.entity_id
_entity_poly.type
_entity_poly.pdbx_seq_one_letter_code
_entity_poly.pdbx_strand_id
1 'polypeptide(L)'
;MYADANVWSVIISIIAAVMAGYAFWKSTGFKEKDYRCLNLYEQYAGSIGKCIAEDTPENRREYKINYCRLYVYIDPLLKAQMETIDESMANNELDDVNSGLQELSKLYNEVYNISQFSPRRKAQKGKPFIQININK
;
A
#
# COMPACT_ATOMS: atom_id res chain seq x y z
N MET A 1 25.82 -14.48 -48.82
CA MET A 1 25.40 -13.28 -48.05
C MET A 1 24.03 -13.45 -47.34
N TYR A 2 23.56 -14.68 -47.07
CA TYR A 2 22.28 -14.93 -46.38
C TYR A 2 22.44 -15.51 -44.95
N ALA A 3 23.63 -15.97 -44.59
CA ALA A 3 23.91 -16.54 -43.28
C ALA A 3 24.00 -15.46 -42.18
N ASP A 4 24.61 -14.31 -42.49
CA ASP A 4 24.77 -13.21 -41.52
C ASP A 4 23.44 -12.60 -41.08
N ALA A 5 22.49 -12.38 -42.01
CA ALA A 5 21.19 -11.80 -41.69
C ALA A 5 20.34 -12.68 -40.75
N ASN A 6 20.44 -14.00 -40.88
CA ASN A 6 19.76 -14.94 -39.99
C ASN A 6 20.40 -15.00 -38.60
N VAL A 7 21.73 -14.91 -38.51
CA VAL A 7 22.42 -14.85 -37.21
C VAL A 7 22.05 -13.55 -36.47
N TRP A 8 22.02 -12.41 -37.18
CA TRP A 8 21.58 -11.14 -36.62
C TRP A 8 20.12 -11.15 -36.17
N SER A 9 19.20 -11.79 -36.92
CA SER A 9 17.78 -11.88 -36.53
C SER A 9 17.58 -12.75 -35.27
N VAL A 10 18.36 -13.82 -35.13
CA VAL A 10 18.35 -14.67 -33.92
C VAL A 10 18.89 -13.89 -32.71
N ILE A 11 19.97 -13.13 -32.87
CA ILE A 11 20.52 -12.30 -31.78
C ILE A 11 19.50 -11.24 -31.34
N ILE A 12 18.85 -10.55 -32.29
CA ILE A 12 17.83 -9.52 -31.98
C ILE A 12 16.62 -10.14 -31.27
N SER A 13 16.16 -11.32 -31.68
CA SER A 13 15.02 -11.99 -31.03
C SER A 13 15.32 -12.44 -29.60
N ILE A 14 16.55 -12.89 -29.34
CA ILE A 14 17.01 -13.20 -27.97
C ILE A 14 17.03 -11.93 -27.09
N ILE A 15 17.58 -10.83 -27.60
CA ILE A 15 17.61 -9.55 -26.86
C ILE A 15 16.19 -9.07 -26.56
N ALA A 16 15.28 -9.16 -27.54
CA ALA A 16 13.87 -8.80 -27.36
C ALA A 16 13.18 -9.67 -26.31
N ALA A 17 13.44 -10.98 -26.29
CA ALA A 17 12.89 -11.89 -25.29
C ALA A 17 13.41 -11.58 -23.87
N VAL A 18 14.69 -11.25 -23.73
CA VAL A 18 15.28 -10.84 -22.44
C VAL A 18 14.68 -9.52 -21.95
N MET A 19 14.53 -8.54 -22.85
CA MET A 19 13.89 -7.25 -22.54
C MET A 19 12.42 -7.43 -22.13
N ALA A 20 11.68 -8.29 -22.82
CA ALA A 20 10.30 -8.62 -22.48
C ALA A 20 10.20 -9.34 -21.13
N GLY A 21 11.11 -10.28 -20.85
CA GLY A 21 11.19 -10.96 -19.55
C GLY A 21 11.49 -10.00 -18.40
N TYR A 22 12.45 -9.08 -18.60
CA TYR A 22 12.78 -8.04 -17.63
C TYR A 22 11.62 -7.07 -17.40
N ALA A 23 10.99 -6.59 -18.47
CA ALA A 23 9.83 -5.71 -18.39
C ALA A 23 8.65 -6.40 -17.68
N PHE A 24 8.42 -7.69 -17.96
CA PHE A 24 7.39 -8.48 -17.31
C PHE A 24 7.65 -8.63 -15.82
N TRP A 25 8.84 -9.11 -15.42
CA TRP A 25 9.22 -9.29 -14.02
C TRP A 25 9.16 -7.97 -13.24
N LYS A 26 9.68 -6.89 -13.83
CA LYS A 26 9.56 -5.55 -13.24
C LYS A 26 8.08 -5.19 -13.06
N SER A 27 7.26 -5.33 -14.09
CA SER A 27 5.84 -4.93 -14.01
C SER A 27 5.01 -5.73 -13.00
N THR A 28 5.30 -7.03 -12.83
CA THR A 28 4.52 -7.91 -11.93
C THR A 28 5.00 -7.79 -10.49
N GLY A 29 6.32 -7.79 -10.25
CA GLY A 29 6.89 -7.69 -8.91
C GLY A 29 6.59 -6.35 -8.22
N PHE A 30 6.59 -5.24 -8.97
CA PHE A 30 6.22 -3.93 -8.43
C PHE A 30 4.74 -3.91 -8.02
N LYS A 31 3.83 -4.41 -8.88
CA LYS A 31 2.39 -4.45 -8.56
C LYS A 31 2.09 -5.31 -7.33
N GLU A 32 2.66 -6.51 -7.24
CA GLU A 32 2.43 -7.41 -6.10
C GLU A 32 2.90 -6.81 -4.77
N LYS A 33 4.06 -6.14 -4.79
CA LYS A 33 4.57 -5.40 -3.62
C LYS A 33 3.60 -4.29 -3.21
N ASP A 34 3.12 -3.49 -4.15
CA ASP A 34 2.22 -2.36 -3.88
C ASP A 34 0.88 -2.84 -3.30
N TYR A 35 0.29 -3.91 -3.87
CA TYR A 35 -0.91 -4.55 -3.33
C TYR A 35 -0.70 -5.06 -1.90
N ARG A 36 0.44 -5.72 -1.66
CA ARG A 36 0.77 -6.27 -0.34
C ARG A 36 0.95 -5.16 0.69
N CYS A 37 1.65 -4.08 0.33
CA CYS A 37 1.77 -2.91 1.18
C CYS A 37 0.38 -2.33 1.49
N LEU A 38 -0.48 -2.13 0.49
CA LEU A 38 -1.82 -1.57 0.69
C LEU A 38 -2.67 -2.41 1.67
N ASN A 39 -2.68 -3.73 1.49
CA ASN A 39 -3.40 -4.62 2.40
C ASN A 39 -2.85 -4.55 3.84
N LEU A 40 -1.53 -4.45 3.99
CA LEU A 40 -0.90 -4.29 5.30
C LEU A 40 -1.21 -2.92 5.94
N TYR A 41 -1.31 -1.87 5.12
CA TYR A 41 -1.76 -0.54 5.55
C TYR A 41 -3.20 -0.56 6.07
N GLU A 42 -4.13 -1.21 5.36
CA GLU A 42 -5.51 -1.34 5.82
C GLU A 42 -5.61 -2.09 7.16
N GLN A 43 -4.85 -3.17 7.33
CA GLN A 43 -4.78 -3.92 8.59
C GLN A 43 -4.19 -3.08 9.73
N TYR A 44 -3.14 -2.32 9.46
CA TYR A 44 -2.52 -1.40 10.41
C TYR A 44 -3.49 -0.31 10.87
N ALA A 45 -4.09 0.44 9.94
CA ALA A 45 -5.06 1.49 10.24
C ALA A 45 -6.28 0.94 10.98
N GLY A 46 -6.79 -0.23 10.57
CA GLY A 46 -7.89 -0.92 11.24
C GLY A 46 -7.55 -1.31 12.69
N SER A 47 -6.34 -1.80 12.94
CA SER A 47 -5.89 -2.17 14.30
C SER A 47 -5.69 -0.96 15.22
N ILE A 48 -5.31 0.21 14.68
CA ILE A 48 -5.31 1.47 15.44
C ILE A 48 -6.74 1.83 15.83
N GLY A 49 -7.69 1.79 14.87
CA GLY A 49 -9.09 2.06 15.16
C GLY A 49 -9.67 1.18 16.28
N LYS A 50 -9.26 -0.10 16.34
CA LYS A 50 -9.61 -1.00 17.46
C LYS A 50 -9.03 -0.53 18.79
N CYS A 51 -7.77 -0.10 18.82
CA CYS A 51 -7.14 0.42 20.04
C CYS A 51 -7.80 1.72 20.53
N ILE A 52 -8.19 2.61 19.62
CA ILE A 52 -8.92 3.84 19.95
C ILE A 52 -10.32 3.52 20.50
N ALA A 53 -11.02 2.57 19.89
CA ALA A 53 -12.36 2.19 20.32
C ALA A 53 -12.37 1.46 21.67
N GLU A 54 -11.43 0.53 21.86
CA GLU A 54 -11.29 -0.24 23.09
C GLU A 54 -9.84 -0.62 23.34
N ASP A 55 -9.25 -0.07 24.40
CA ASP A 55 -7.85 -0.24 24.70
C ASP A 55 -7.58 -1.53 25.50
N THR A 56 -7.56 -2.66 24.79
CA THR A 56 -7.29 -3.98 25.36
C THR A 56 -5.86 -4.47 25.05
N PRO A 57 -5.27 -5.35 25.88
CA PRO A 57 -3.97 -5.95 25.57
C PRO A 57 -3.93 -6.69 24.23
N GLU A 58 -5.05 -7.30 23.82
CA GLU A 58 -5.17 -8.01 22.54
C GLU A 58 -5.14 -7.03 21.36
N ASN A 59 -5.87 -5.91 21.45
CA ASN A 59 -5.88 -4.87 20.43
C ASN A 59 -4.50 -4.21 20.29
N ARG A 60 -3.83 -3.91 21.40
CA ARG A 60 -2.44 -3.38 21.40
C ARG A 60 -1.47 -4.36 20.74
N ARG A 61 -1.63 -5.66 21.00
CA ARG A 61 -0.80 -6.71 20.39
C ARG A 61 -1.05 -6.80 18.88
N GLU A 62 -2.31 -6.81 18.45
CA GLU A 62 -2.68 -6.81 17.03
C GLU A 62 -2.09 -5.60 16.31
N TYR A 63 -2.23 -4.42 16.92
CA TYR A 63 -1.63 -3.17 16.46
C TYR A 63 -0.12 -3.30 16.24
N LYS A 64 0.64 -3.71 17.26
CA LYS A 64 2.11 -3.83 17.15
C LYS A 64 2.53 -4.87 16.12
N ILE A 65 1.78 -5.96 15.96
CA ILE A 65 2.05 -6.96 14.91
C ILE A 65 1.88 -6.33 13.52
N ASN A 66 0.79 -5.60 13.30
CA ASN A 66 0.51 -4.98 12.00
C ASN A 66 1.48 -3.84 11.69
N TYR A 67 1.87 -3.05 12.70
CA TYR A 67 2.95 -2.06 12.59
C TYR A 67 4.24 -2.71 12.07
N CYS A 68 4.74 -3.74 12.75
CA CYS A 68 5.99 -4.42 12.36
C CYS A 68 5.90 -5.04 10.96
N ARG A 69 4.75 -5.62 10.60
CA ARG A 69 4.56 -6.21 9.27
C ARG A 69 4.65 -5.17 8.17
N LEU A 70 3.99 -4.02 8.33
CA LEU A 70 4.00 -2.96 7.33
C LEU A 70 5.37 -2.27 7.24
N TYR A 71 6.00 -2.02 8.40
CA TYR A 71 7.29 -1.34 8.53
C TYR A 71 8.42 -1.97 7.69
N VAL A 72 8.37 -3.29 7.45
CA VAL A 72 9.36 -4.02 6.64
C VAL A 72 9.26 -3.69 5.13
N TYR A 73 8.07 -3.38 4.63
CA TYR A 73 7.82 -3.26 3.18
C TYR A 73 7.60 -1.83 2.70
N ILE A 74 7.23 -0.93 3.61
CA ILE A 74 6.76 0.41 3.30
C ILE A 74 7.90 1.35 2.86
N ASP A 75 7.56 2.35 2.06
CA ASP A 75 8.47 3.40 1.63
C ASP A 75 9.03 4.22 2.83
N PRO A 76 10.31 4.64 2.84
CA PRO A 76 10.90 5.41 3.93
C PRO A 76 10.13 6.68 4.33
N LEU A 77 9.47 7.37 3.39
CA LEU A 77 8.67 8.56 3.72
C LEU A 77 7.45 8.20 4.57
N LEU A 78 6.75 7.13 4.19
CA LEU A 78 5.58 6.63 4.93
C LEU A 78 5.99 6.03 6.27
N LYS A 79 7.19 5.46 6.32
CA LYS A 79 7.77 4.88 7.52
C LYS A 79 7.97 5.91 8.64
N ALA A 80 8.51 7.09 8.33
CA ALA A 80 8.68 8.16 9.31
C ALA A 80 7.33 8.64 9.88
N GLN A 81 6.29 8.70 9.04
CA GLN A 81 4.95 9.02 9.49
C GLN A 81 4.38 7.94 10.42
N MET A 82 4.62 6.65 10.11
CA MET A 82 4.22 5.55 11.00
C MET A 82 4.91 5.60 12.36
N GLU A 83 6.19 5.99 12.41
CA GLU A 83 6.94 6.16 13.67
C GLU A 83 6.31 7.28 14.52
N THR A 84 5.95 8.40 13.88
CA THR A 84 5.25 9.51 14.55
C THR A 84 3.91 9.08 15.14
N ILE A 85 3.12 8.31 14.38
CA ILE A 85 1.85 7.75 14.87
C ILE A 85 2.10 6.79 16.04
N ASP A 86 3.17 5.98 16.01
CA ASP A 86 3.49 5.05 17.10
C ASP A 86 3.87 5.77 18.40
N GLU A 87 4.58 6.90 18.28
CA GLU A 87 4.89 7.77 19.42
C GLU A 87 3.62 8.38 20.02
N SER A 88 2.73 8.94 19.19
CA SER A 88 1.45 9.49 19.67
C SER A 88 0.55 8.41 20.28
N MET A 89 0.54 7.19 19.72
CA MET A 89 -0.14 6.03 20.31
C MET A 89 0.43 5.67 21.69
N ALA A 90 1.74 5.74 21.88
CA ALA A 90 2.39 5.48 23.16
C ALA A 90 2.09 6.56 24.21
N ASN A 91 1.95 7.81 23.77
CA ASN A 91 1.63 8.97 24.61
C ASN A 91 0.11 9.14 24.86
N ASN A 92 -0.72 8.34 24.19
CA ASN A 92 -2.19 8.42 24.23
C ASN A 92 -2.74 9.75 23.68
N GLU A 93 -2.07 10.31 22.67
CA GLU A 93 -2.40 11.57 21.99
C GLU A 93 -3.34 11.30 20.80
N LEU A 94 -4.61 10.99 21.07
CA LEU A 94 -5.54 10.47 20.06
C LEU A 94 -5.84 11.44 18.89
N ASP A 95 -5.80 12.75 19.15
CA ASP A 95 -5.97 13.77 18.10
C ASP A 95 -4.77 13.77 17.12
N ASP A 96 -3.57 13.56 17.65
CA ASP A 96 -2.34 13.46 16.87
C ASP A 96 -2.28 12.13 16.10
N VAL A 97 -2.79 11.04 16.69
CA VAL A 97 -2.97 9.76 15.97
C VAL A 97 -3.92 9.92 14.79
N ASN A 98 -5.06 10.59 14.99
CA ASN A 98 -6.05 10.79 13.93
C ASN A 98 -5.53 11.68 12.80
N SER A 99 -4.86 12.78 13.13
CA SER A 99 -4.24 13.66 12.14
C SER A 99 -3.10 12.95 11.40
N GLY A 100 -2.27 12.21 12.13
CA GLY A 100 -1.20 11.39 11.57
C GLY A 100 -1.70 10.33 10.59
N LEU A 101 -2.83 9.67 10.88
CA LEU A 101 -3.46 8.70 9.96
C LEU A 101 -4.01 9.35 8.69
N GLN A 102 -4.58 10.55 8.78
CA GLN A 102 -5.04 11.29 7.60
C GLN A 102 -3.87 11.68 6.70
N GLU A 103 -2.77 12.14 7.29
CA GLU A 103 -1.54 12.46 6.58
C GLU A 103 -0.89 11.22 5.95
N LEU A 104 -0.82 10.12 6.70
CA LEU A 104 -0.32 8.83 6.18
C LEU A 104 -1.16 8.39 4.98
N SER A 105 -2.49 8.47 5.06
CA SER A 105 -3.40 8.16 3.95
C SER A 105 -3.13 9.02 2.71
N LYS A 106 -2.86 10.32 2.91
CA LYS A 106 -2.52 11.23 1.81
C LYS A 106 -1.19 10.86 1.16
N LEU A 107 -0.13 10.66 1.95
CA LEU A 107 1.18 10.25 1.45
C LEU A 107 1.09 8.89 0.73
N TYR A 108 0.28 7.96 1.25
CA TYR A 108 0.07 6.66 0.64
C TYR A 108 -0.54 6.77 -0.77
N ASN A 109 -1.46 7.73 -0.96
CA ASN A 109 -2.05 8.04 -2.26
C ASN A 109 -1.03 8.62 -3.24
N GLU A 110 -0.08 9.41 -2.75
CA GLU A 110 0.99 10.01 -3.57
C GLU A 110 2.03 8.96 -3.99
N VAL A 111 2.44 8.09 -3.07
CA VAL A 111 3.48 7.07 -3.31
C VAL A 111 2.98 5.90 -4.15
N TYR A 112 1.80 5.34 -3.82
CA TYR A 112 1.31 4.10 -4.43
C TYR A 112 0.18 4.32 -5.45
N ASN A 113 -0.20 5.57 -5.73
CA ASN A 113 -1.29 5.93 -6.64
C ASN A 113 -2.51 4.99 -6.50
N ILE A 114 -3.12 4.99 -5.31
CA ILE A 114 -4.17 4.05 -4.91
C ILE A 114 -5.41 4.15 -5.83
N SER A 115 -5.51 5.17 -6.69
CA SER A 115 -6.55 5.23 -7.73
C SER A 115 -6.58 3.99 -8.65
N GLN A 116 -5.46 3.27 -8.74
CA GLN A 116 -5.33 2.00 -9.49
C GLN A 116 -5.91 0.80 -8.74
N PHE A 117 -6.04 0.90 -7.41
CA PHE A 117 -6.44 -0.18 -6.50
C PHE A 117 -7.78 0.07 -5.80
N SER A 118 -8.20 1.33 -5.73
CA SER A 118 -9.56 1.69 -5.39
C SER A 118 -10.47 0.95 -6.38
N PRO A 119 -11.43 0.13 -5.92
CA PRO A 119 -12.37 -0.49 -6.84
C PRO A 119 -12.95 0.64 -7.67
N ARG A 120 -12.78 0.60 -9.01
CA ARG A 120 -13.47 1.52 -9.91
C ARG A 120 -14.94 1.40 -9.53
N ARG A 121 -15.44 2.35 -8.73
CA ARG A 121 -16.83 2.41 -8.31
C ARG A 121 -17.57 2.74 -9.59
N LYS A 122 -17.93 1.71 -10.35
CA LYS A 122 -18.94 1.83 -11.41
C LYS A 122 -20.12 2.45 -10.69
N ALA A 123 -20.40 3.72 -10.99
CA ALA A 123 -21.57 4.40 -10.49
C ALA A 123 -22.77 3.56 -10.92
N GLN A 124 -23.27 2.70 -10.04
CA GLN A 124 -24.59 2.12 -10.19
C GLN A 124 -25.54 3.30 -9.99
N LYS A 125 -25.96 3.90 -11.11
CA LYS A 125 -27.04 4.89 -11.16
C LYS A 125 -28.19 4.39 -10.29
N GLY A 126 -28.49 5.11 -9.21
CA GLY A 126 -29.76 4.97 -8.50
C GLY A 126 -29.77 4.26 -7.15
N LYS A 127 -28.64 4.01 -6.48
CA LYS A 127 -28.67 3.58 -5.07
C LYS A 127 -28.05 4.66 -4.17
N PRO A 128 -28.74 5.11 -3.10
CA PRO A 128 -28.22 6.12 -2.20
C PRO A 128 -26.98 5.57 -1.48
N PHE A 129 -26.01 6.47 -1.32
CA PHE A 129 -24.74 6.25 -0.65
C PHE A 129 -24.96 5.73 0.78
N ILE A 130 -24.36 4.60 1.14
CA ILE A 130 -24.06 4.34 2.55
C ILE A 130 -22.91 5.29 2.89
N GLN A 131 -23.26 6.42 3.50
CA GLN A 131 -22.32 7.27 4.20
C GLN A 131 -21.77 6.46 5.37
N ILE A 132 -20.49 6.08 5.33
CA ILE A 132 -19.80 5.72 6.57
C ILE A 132 -19.61 7.04 7.29
N ASN A 133 -20.54 7.32 8.20
CA ASN A 133 -20.52 8.50 9.03
C ASN A 133 -19.41 8.33 10.07
N ILE A 134 -18.23 8.86 9.80
CA ILE A 134 -17.21 9.09 10.84
C ILE A 134 -17.61 10.36 11.56
N ASN A 135 -18.68 10.26 12.36
CA ASN A 135 -19.05 11.16 13.44
C ASN A 135 -20.41 10.72 14.00
N LYS A 136 -20.36 9.88 15.03
CA LYS A 136 -21.11 10.01 16.28
C LYS A 136 -20.73 8.88 17.24
#